data_AF-A0A6J3BY20-F1
#
_entry.id   AF-A0A6J3BY20-F1
#
_cell.length_a   1.000
_cell.length_b   1.000
_cell.length_c   1.000
_cell.angle_alpha   90.00
_cell.angle_beta   90.00
_cell.angle_gamma   90.00
#
_symmetry.space_group_name_H-M   'P 1'
#
loop_
_entity.id
_entity.type
_entity.pdbx_description
1 polymer ?
#
loop_
_entity_poly.entity_id
_entity_poly.type
_entity_poly.pdbx_seq_one_letter_code
_entity_poly.pdbx_strand_id
1 'polypeptide(L)'
;MSRPQCMAWGATAVVLLVSRAAGVAPLRLRRRPDGWLVTVSPYVYVYDVILFSFIVSVGVAGLILDLNAEPSRAVRMRTPTKRILWIADFGVVLLTALVGAYEGPFRMNSMIRYLNELQKINTIINIQSSASTEKKRTIVLVSIMFGFLLVTVLDIWTIMVDVIRYGRDRFIACLYMSFGYSYMAMIFLKSQFVVGALAVHSTLKNLNDVLETETIIQGAAFGINDNFAMNKKNRIYPSNISTNVNCISYSDYLKSHPNKKSHETVRRLALSFSNICYVVTSVTKCHENSLLLLIATFAIHLVIIPYYISLALRMYFYSQIILFKEICYSPVCR
;
A
#
# COMPACT_ATOMS: atom_id res chain seq x y z
N MET A 1 9.11 -15.84 -26.89
CA MET A 1 7.95 -15.60 -25.99
C MET A 1 7.62 -14.12 -25.98
N SER A 2 6.36 -13.75 -26.23
CA SER A 2 5.89 -12.36 -26.18
C SER A 2 5.96 -11.82 -24.74
N ARG A 3 6.48 -10.60 -24.56
CA ARG A 3 6.49 -9.96 -23.24
C ARG A 3 5.05 -9.66 -22.79
N PRO A 4 4.71 -9.86 -21.50
CA PRO A 4 3.39 -9.56 -21.00
C PRO A 4 3.09 -8.06 -21.14
N GLN A 5 1.85 -7.73 -21.50
CA GLN A 5 1.38 -6.36 -21.66
C GLN A 5 0.01 -6.25 -21.01
N CYS A 6 -0.29 -5.12 -20.37
CA CYS A 6 -1.62 -4.80 -19.88
C CYS A 6 -1.93 -3.33 -20.14
N MET A 7 -3.22 -3.02 -20.25
CA MET A 7 -3.68 -1.63 -20.23
C MET A 7 -3.78 -1.17 -18.77
N ALA A 8 -3.47 0.09 -18.49
CA ALA A 8 -3.66 0.68 -17.17
C ALA A 8 -4.39 2.01 -17.32
N TRP A 9 -5.29 2.28 -16.37
CA TRP A 9 -6.08 3.51 -16.30
C TRP A 9 -6.12 4.06 -14.88
N GLY A 10 -6.59 5.31 -14.75
CA GLY A 10 -6.88 5.96 -13.47
C GLY A 10 -5.72 5.91 -12.49
N ALA A 11 -6.03 5.50 -11.26
CA ALA A 11 -5.10 5.43 -10.14
C ALA A 11 -3.87 4.54 -10.44
N THR A 12 -4.08 3.38 -11.05
CA THR A 12 -3.01 2.43 -11.39
C THR A 12 -2.03 3.04 -12.37
N ALA A 13 -2.50 3.73 -13.41
CA ALA A 13 -1.62 4.39 -14.36
C ALA A 13 -0.77 5.49 -13.70
N VAL A 14 -1.36 6.29 -12.82
CA VAL A 14 -0.65 7.35 -12.09
C VAL A 14 0.44 6.75 -11.19
N VAL A 15 0.12 5.73 -10.39
CA VAL A 15 1.10 5.09 -9.50
C VAL A 15 2.25 4.49 -10.30
N LEU A 16 1.98 3.81 -11.43
CA LEU A 16 3.02 3.24 -12.27
C LEU A 16 3.89 4.30 -12.95
N LEU A 17 3.31 5.44 -13.35
CA LEU A 17 4.04 6.55 -13.95
C LEU A 17 4.99 7.21 -12.96
N VAL A 18 4.52 7.51 -11.75
CA VAL A 18 5.38 8.12 -10.72
C VAL A 18 6.41 7.11 -10.20
N SER A 19 6.02 5.84 -10.04
CA SER A 19 6.94 4.76 -9.68
C SER A 19 8.09 4.59 -10.66
N ARG A 20 7.81 4.74 -11.96
CA ARG A 20 8.83 4.74 -13.01
C ARG A 20 9.78 5.93 -12.85
N ALA A 21 9.25 7.12 -12.59
CA ALA A 21 10.08 8.31 -12.39
C ALA A 21 11.00 8.19 -11.16
N ALA A 22 10.53 7.49 -10.12
CA ALA A 22 11.31 7.21 -8.91
C ALA A 22 12.25 5.99 -9.02
N GLY A 23 12.28 5.31 -10.17
CA GLY A 23 13.15 4.17 -10.42
C GLY A 23 12.75 2.87 -9.71
N VAL A 24 11.52 2.76 -9.22
CA VAL A 24 11.01 1.53 -8.56
C VAL A 24 10.08 0.72 -9.48
N ALA A 25 9.97 1.10 -10.75
CA ALA A 25 9.15 0.38 -11.71
C ALA A 25 9.79 0.46 -13.11
N PRO A 26 10.47 -0.61 -13.58
CA PRO A 26 11.18 -0.62 -14.85
C PRO A 26 10.23 -0.77 -16.04
N LEU A 27 9.37 0.23 -16.23
CA LEU A 27 8.24 0.20 -17.14
C LEU A 27 8.47 1.11 -18.34
N ARG A 28 8.04 0.64 -19.51
CA ARG A 28 7.79 1.44 -20.69
C ARG A 28 6.29 1.63 -20.83
N LEU A 29 5.87 2.89 -20.66
CA LEU A 29 4.50 3.33 -20.81
C LEU A 29 4.30 3.91 -22.21
N ARG A 30 3.31 3.42 -22.95
CA ARG A 30 2.90 3.99 -24.25
C ARG A 30 1.44 4.43 -24.17
N ARG A 31 1.17 5.69 -24.49
CA ARG A 31 -0.20 6.21 -24.54
C ARG A 31 -0.95 5.60 -25.72
N ARG A 32 -2.16 5.12 -25.47
CA ARG A 32 -3.15 4.61 -26.43
C ARG A 32 -4.48 5.35 -26.20
N PRO A 33 -5.44 5.31 -27.14
CA PRO A 33 -6.75 5.93 -26.96
C PRO A 33 -7.47 5.45 -25.69
N ASP A 34 -7.35 4.15 -25.40
CA ASP A 34 -8.06 3.49 -24.31
C ASP A 34 -7.27 3.45 -22.98
N GLY A 35 -6.11 4.12 -22.92
CA GLY A 35 -5.29 4.18 -21.69
C GLY A 35 -3.80 4.04 -21.92
N TRP A 36 -3.08 3.54 -20.92
CA TRP A 36 -1.63 3.36 -20.97
C TRP A 36 -1.27 1.90 -21.15
N LEU A 37 -0.57 1.57 -22.24
CA LEU A 37 0.00 0.25 -22.45
C LEU A 37 1.28 0.13 -21.62
N VAL A 38 1.29 -0.82 -20.68
CA VAL A 38 2.38 -1.05 -19.73
C VAL A 38 3.18 -2.28 -20.15
N THR A 39 4.49 -2.12 -20.26
CA THR A 39 5.42 -3.21 -20.60
C THR A 39 6.72 -3.07 -19.81
N VAL A 40 7.36 -4.18 -19.43
CA VAL A 40 8.67 -4.13 -18.74
C VAL A 40 9.79 -3.82 -19.73
N SER A 41 10.68 -2.91 -19.35
CA SER A 41 11.80 -2.43 -20.16
C SER A 41 13.15 -2.76 -19.50
N PRO A 42 13.99 -3.61 -20.11
CA PRO A 42 15.32 -3.93 -19.59
C PRO A 42 16.23 -2.71 -19.44
N TYR A 43 16.12 -1.73 -20.35
CA TYR A 43 16.93 -0.50 -20.28
C TYR A 43 16.58 0.37 -19.08
N VAL A 44 15.28 0.46 -18.75
CA VAL A 44 14.84 1.19 -17.56
C VAL A 44 15.27 0.44 -16.30
N TYR A 45 15.23 -0.90 -16.32
CA TYR A 45 15.74 -1.70 -15.22
C TYR A 45 17.23 -1.47 -14.93
N VAL A 46 18.08 -1.46 -15.96
CA VAL A 46 19.52 -1.17 -15.76
C VAL A 46 19.73 0.22 -15.15
N TYR A 47 18.97 1.22 -15.63
CA TYR A 47 18.98 2.56 -15.05
C TYR A 47 18.55 2.55 -13.57
N ASP A 48 17.44 1.88 -13.26
CA ASP A 48 16.88 1.77 -11.90
C ASP A 48 17.92 1.13 -10.95
N VAL A 49 18.57 0.04 -11.37
CA VAL A 49 19.60 -0.63 -10.57
C VAL A 49 20.80 0.29 -10.32
N ILE A 50 21.35 0.94 -11.35
CA ILE A 50 22.49 1.86 -11.19
C ILE A 50 22.12 3.01 -10.26
N LEU A 51 20.94 3.60 -10.44
CA LEU A 51 20.43 4.70 -9.63
C LEU A 51 20.33 4.29 -8.15
N PHE A 52 19.70 3.15 -7.85
CA PHE A 52 19.55 2.69 -6.47
C PHE A 52 20.86 2.23 -5.85
N SER A 53 21.75 1.57 -6.59
CA SER A 53 23.09 1.24 -6.09
C SER A 53 23.83 2.51 -5.69
N PHE A 54 23.82 3.55 -6.53
CA PHE A 54 24.45 4.83 -6.21
C PHE A 54 23.83 5.50 -4.97
N ILE A 55 22.50 5.62 -4.92
CA ILE A 55 21.78 6.26 -3.81
C ILE A 55 22.04 5.53 -2.49
N VAL A 56 22.02 4.19 -2.52
CA VAL A 56 22.30 3.37 -1.34
C VAL A 56 23.75 3.52 -0.89
N SER A 57 24.73 3.51 -1.81
CA SER A 57 26.13 3.73 -1.47
C SER A 57 26.36 5.10 -0.83
N VAL A 58 25.74 6.16 -1.38
CA VAL A 58 25.77 7.52 -0.81
C VAL A 58 25.14 7.55 0.59
N GLY A 59 24.00 6.86 0.77
CA GLY A 59 23.34 6.77 2.06
C GLY A 59 24.17 6.04 3.11
N VAL A 60 24.73 4.88 2.77
CA VAL A 60 25.60 4.11 3.66
C VAL A 60 26.84 4.91 4.03
N ALA A 61 27.47 5.61 3.07
CA ALA A 61 28.59 6.50 3.36
C ALA A 61 28.19 7.62 4.33
N GLY A 62 27.03 8.25 4.11
CA GLY A 62 26.48 9.26 5.02
C GLY A 62 26.25 8.72 6.43
N LEU A 63 25.69 7.52 6.55
CA LEU A 63 25.48 6.85 7.83
C LEU A 63 26.80 6.56 8.56
N ILE A 64 27.80 6.02 7.86
CA ILE A 64 29.12 5.71 8.45
C ILE A 64 29.80 6.99 8.93
N LEU A 65 29.75 8.07 8.14
CA LEU A 65 30.32 9.36 8.54
C LEU A 65 29.59 9.95 9.76
N ASP A 66 28.27 9.88 9.82
CA ASP A 66 27.51 10.38 10.99
C ASP A 66 27.72 9.52 12.24
N LEU A 67 27.96 8.21 12.09
CA LEU A 67 28.29 7.31 13.20
C LEU A 67 29.68 7.58 13.79
N ASN A 68 30.64 7.93 12.94
CA ASN A 68 32.00 8.27 13.33
C ASN A 68 32.14 9.72 13.80
N ALA A 69 31.15 10.57 13.52
CA ALA A 69 31.16 11.96 13.95
C ALA A 69 30.95 12.08 15.48
N GLU A 70 31.56 13.12 16.06
CA GLU A 70 31.33 13.49 17.45
C GLU A 70 29.83 13.73 17.70
N PRO A 71 29.27 13.34 18.87
CA PRO A 71 27.84 13.50 19.16
C PRO A 71 27.31 14.94 19.04
N SER A 72 28.20 15.94 19.21
CA SER A 72 27.92 17.38 19.03
C SER A 72 27.74 17.77 17.56
N ARG A 73 28.47 17.11 16.65
CA ARG A 73 28.46 17.35 15.20
C ARG A 73 27.47 16.45 14.45
N ALA A 74 27.08 15.32 15.06
CA ALA A 74 26.14 14.38 14.48
C ALA A 74 24.78 15.04 14.16
N VAL A 75 24.25 14.76 12.98
CA VAL A 75 23.04 15.41 12.48
C VAL A 75 21.79 14.84 13.15
N ARG A 76 21.68 13.50 13.25
CA ARG A 76 20.49 12.81 13.80
C ARG A 76 20.76 12.00 15.07
N MET A 77 22.02 11.70 15.36
CA MET A 77 22.42 10.61 16.26
C MET A 77 23.02 11.06 17.61
N ARG A 78 22.29 11.87 18.36
CA ARG A 78 22.81 12.45 19.63
C ARG A 78 22.86 11.49 20.82
N THR A 79 21.92 10.55 20.92
CA THR A 79 21.83 9.61 22.05
C THR A 79 21.99 8.17 21.56
N PRO A 80 22.53 7.26 22.40
CA PRO A 80 22.72 5.85 22.01
C PRO A 80 21.41 5.17 21.61
N THR A 81 20.30 5.45 22.30
CA THR A 81 18.98 4.92 21.92
C THR A 81 18.52 5.43 20.56
N LYS A 82 18.69 6.73 20.28
CA LYS A 82 18.36 7.29 18.96
C LYS A 82 19.23 6.70 17.86
N ARG A 83 20.52 6.43 18.13
CA ARG A 83 21.43 5.76 17.20
C ARG A 83 20.89 4.40 16.77
N ILE A 84 20.53 3.55 17.74
CA ILE A 84 20.01 2.20 17.46
C ILE A 84 18.72 2.26 16.64
N LEU A 85 17.75 3.09 17.08
CA LEU A 85 16.48 3.25 16.37
C LEU A 85 16.68 3.79 14.95
N TRP A 86 17.61 4.75 14.78
CA TRP A 86 17.93 5.31 13.48
C TRP A 86 18.61 4.30 12.56
N ILE A 87 19.60 3.54 13.04
CA ILE A 87 20.26 2.50 12.24
C ILE A 87 19.23 1.45 11.79
N ALA A 88 18.32 1.04 12.67
CA ALA A 88 17.28 0.08 12.35
C ALA A 88 16.31 0.61 11.28
N ASP A 89 15.81 1.84 11.44
CA ASP A 89 14.94 2.48 10.45
C ASP A 89 15.64 2.66 9.11
N PHE A 90 16.86 3.19 9.15
CA PHE A 90 17.70 3.39 7.98
C PHE A 90 17.94 2.09 7.22
N GLY A 91 18.35 1.04 7.93
CA GLY A 91 18.61 -0.28 7.35
C GLY A 91 17.37 -0.86 6.68
N VAL A 92 16.20 -0.78 7.33
CA VAL A 92 14.97 -1.35 6.77
C VAL A 92 14.50 -0.58 5.53
N VAL A 93 14.62 0.76 5.53
CA VAL A 93 14.25 1.60 4.38
C VAL A 93 15.17 1.32 3.19
N LEU A 94 16.48 1.25 3.41
CA LEU A 94 17.45 0.93 2.36
C LEU A 94 17.24 -0.47 1.80
N LEU A 95 17.04 -1.46 2.67
CA LEU A 95 16.80 -2.84 2.24
C LEU A 95 15.50 -2.94 1.43
N THR A 96 14.45 -2.24 1.85
CA THR A 96 13.17 -2.18 1.11
C THR A 96 13.35 -1.51 -0.25
N ALA A 97 14.11 -0.42 -0.33
CA ALA A 97 14.40 0.26 -1.59
C ALA A 97 15.23 -0.62 -2.54
N LEU A 98 16.25 -1.32 -2.04
CA LEU A 98 17.06 -2.28 -2.80
C LEU A 98 16.21 -3.42 -3.35
N VAL A 99 15.48 -4.14 -2.49
CA VAL A 99 14.58 -5.20 -2.92
C VAL A 99 13.55 -4.66 -3.93
N GLY A 100 13.04 -3.46 -3.68
CA GLY A 100 12.17 -2.72 -4.59
C GLY A 100 12.74 -2.56 -6.00
N ALA A 101 14.00 -2.14 -6.12
CA ALA A 101 14.68 -1.90 -7.39
C ALA A 101 15.10 -3.21 -8.08
N TYR A 102 15.77 -4.11 -7.37
CA TYR A 102 16.30 -5.37 -7.91
C TYR A 102 15.19 -6.36 -8.29
N GLU A 103 14.12 -6.46 -7.52
CA GLU A 103 12.96 -7.29 -7.86
C GLU A 103 11.98 -6.59 -8.81
N GLY A 104 12.29 -5.36 -9.25
CA GLY A 104 11.43 -4.54 -10.09
C GLY A 104 10.85 -5.28 -11.30
N PRO A 105 11.66 -5.94 -12.16
CA PRO A 105 11.16 -6.64 -13.34
C PRO A 105 10.26 -7.82 -13.00
N PHE A 106 10.61 -8.61 -12.00
CA PHE A 106 9.82 -9.76 -11.56
C PHE A 106 8.47 -9.31 -11.02
N ARG A 107 8.48 -8.33 -10.10
CA ARG A 107 7.28 -7.72 -9.53
C ARG A 107 6.40 -7.13 -10.63
N MET A 108 6.96 -6.30 -11.52
CA MET A 108 6.16 -5.67 -12.58
C MET A 108 5.59 -6.67 -13.57
N ASN A 109 6.32 -7.74 -13.93
CA ASN A 109 5.79 -8.80 -14.79
C ASN A 109 4.60 -9.52 -14.14
N SER A 110 4.71 -9.85 -12.85
CA SER A 110 3.63 -10.46 -12.08
C SER A 110 2.43 -9.52 -11.94
N MET A 111 2.69 -8.23 -11.73
CA MET A 111 1.66 -7.17 -11.70
C MET A 111 0.89 -7.05 -13.01
N ILE A 112 1.59 -6.99 -14.13
CA ILE A 112 0.96 -6.94 -15.45
C ILE A 112 0.08 -8.18 -15.69
N ARG A 113 0.55 -9.37 -15.30
CA ARG A 113 -0.22 -10.62 -15.45
C ARG A 113 -1.51 -10.59 -14.65
N TYR A 114 -1.45 -10.29 -13.35
CA TYR A 114 -2.66 -10.33 -12.52
C TYR A 114 -3.62 -9.18 -12.88
N LEU A 115 -3.12 -8.01 -13.27
CA LEU A 115 -3.97 -6.92 -13.76
C LEU A 115 -4.70 -7.31 -15.04
N ASN A 116 -4.02 -7.98 -15.97
CA ASN A 116 -4.65 -8.49 -17.19
C ASN A 116 -5.74 -9.53 -16.88
N GLU A 117 -5.51 -10.43 -15.91
CA GLU A 117 -6.55 -11.38 -15.47
C GLU A 117 -7.74 -10.66 -14.80
N LEU A 118 -7.50 -9.66 -13.95
CA LEU A 118 -8.56 -8.83 -13.39
C LEU A 118 -9.38 -8.12 -14.46
N GLN A 119 -8.75 -7.66 -15.53
CA GLN A 119 -9.44 -7.04 -16.66
C GLN A 119 -10.36 -8.02 -17.36
N LYS A 120 -9.88 -9.23 -17.65
CA LYS A 120 -10.73 -10.30 -18.23
C LYS A 120 -11.93 -10.60 -17.34
N ILE A 121 -11.72 -10.74 -16.03
CA ILE A 121 -12.80 -10.98 -15.06
C ILE A 121 -13.80 -9.81 -15.06
N ASN A 122 -13.32 -8.56 -15.03
CA ASN A 122 -14.20 -7.39 -15.04
C ASN A 122 -15.01 -7.29 -16.34
N THR A 123 -14.43 -7.64 -17.50
CA THR A 123 -15.18 -7.69 -18.76
C THR A 123 -16.23 -8.80 -18.77
N ILE A 124 -15.94 -9.95 -18.14
CA ILE A 124 -16.88 -11.07 -18.01
C ILE A 124 -18.09 -10.70 -17.16
N ILE A 125 -17.88 -9.99 -16.06
CA ILE A 125 -18.93 -9.58 -15.10
C ILE A 125 -19.64 -8.29 -15.59
N ASN A 126 -19.24 -7.72 -16.73
CA ASN A 126 -19.72 -6.42 -17.25
C ASN A 126 -19.63 -5.29 -16.20
N ILE A 127 -18.57 -5.32 -15.40
CA ILE A 127 -18.34 -4.31 -14.36
C ILE A 127 -17.78 -3.07 -15.05
N GLN A 128 -18.66 -2.10 -15.29
CA GLN A 128 -18.20 -0.76 -15.63
C GLN A 128 -17.85 -0.04 -14.33
N SER A 129 -16.55 0.05 -14.02
CA SER A 129 -16.13 0.84 -12.86
C SER A 129 -16.61 2.28 -13.05
N SER A 130 -17.41 2.80 -12.12
CA SER A 130 -17.87 4.18 -12.19
C SER A 130 -16.65 5.11 -12.28
N ALA A 131 -16.59 5.93 -13.33
CA ALA A 131 -15.52 6.90 -13.53
C ALA A 131 -15.33 7.82 -12.31
N SER A 132 -16.42 8.08 -11.56
CA SER A 132 -16.39 8.87 -10.33
C SER A 132 -15.61 8.19 -9.21
N THR A 133 -15.75 6.87 -9.03
CA THR A 133 -15.03 6.10 -8.00
C THR A 133 -13.53 6.04 -8.30
N GLU A 134 -13.16 5.83 -9.56
CA GLU A 134 -11.77 5.84 -9.99
C GLU A 134 -11.13 7.24 -9.87
N LYS A 135 -11.89 8.30 -10.16
CA LYS A 135 -11.44 9.68 -9.93
C LYS A 135 -11.18 9.95 -8.45
N LYS A 136 -12.08 9.52 -7.56
CA LYS A 136 -11.90 9.66 -6.09
C LYS A 136 -10.65 8.91 -5.61
N ARG A 137 -10.45 7.66 -6.03
CA ARG A 137 -9.23 6.87 -5.70
C ARG A 137 -7.97 7.57 -6.17
N THR A 138 -7.98 8.10 -7.39
CA THR A 138 -6.85 8.82 -7.96
C THR A 138 -6.53 10.08 -7.16
N ILE A 139 -7.54 10.89 -6.80
CA ILE A 139 -7.37 12.10 -5.98
C ILE A 139 -6.77 11.75 -4.62
N VAL A 140 -7.28 10.72 -3.94
CA VAL A 140 -6.78 10.29 -2.63
C VAL A 140 -5.30 9.88 -2.74
N LEU A 141 -4.93 9.07 -3.73
CA LEU A 141 -3.55 8.64 -3.93
C LEU A 141 -2.61 9.80 -4.24
N VAL A 142 -3.01 10.70 -5.15
CA VAL A 142 -2.22 11.89 -5.49
C VAL A 142 -2.05 12.79 -4.26
N SER A 143 -3.11 12.98 -3.46
CA SER A 143 -3.05 13.75 -2.22
C SER A 143 -2.09 13.14 -1.21
N ILE A 144 -2.10 11.81 -1.05
CA ILE A 144 -1.18 11.09 -0.16
C ILE A 144 0.27 11.27 -0.65
N MET A 145 0.53 11.07 -1.94
CA MET A 145 1.86 11.22 -2.53
C MET A 145 2.39 12.65 -2.43
N PHE A 146 1.53 13.65 -2.64
CA PHE A 146 1.87 15.06 -2.46
C PHE A 146 2.17 15.40 -0.99
N GLY A 147 1.36 14.89 -0.06
CA GLY A 147 1.61 15.04 1.38
C GLY A 147 2.96 14.47 1.80
N PHE A 148 3.31 13.28 1.32
CA PHE A 148 4.63 12.69 1.56
C PHE A 148 5.76 13.52 0.97
N LEU A 149 5.61 14.01 -0.27
CA LEU A 149 6.61 14.89 -0.88
C LEU A 149 6.82 16.15 -0.03
N LEU A 150 5.75 16.78 0.45
CA LEU A 150 5.82 17.94 1.33
C LEU A 150 6.56 17.61 2.63
N VAL A 151 6.24 16.47 3.27
CA VAL A 151 6.93 16.02 4.49
C VAL A 151 8.43 15.82 4.24
N THR A 152 8.81 15.19 3.12
CA THR A 152 10.23 15.00 2.79
C THR A 152 10.95 16.32 2.54
N VAL A 153 10.32 17.28 1.84
CA VAL A 153 10.89 18.62 1.63
C VAL A 153 11.05 19.37 2.96
N LEU A 154 10.06 19.30 3.84
CA LEU A 154 10.13 19.91 5.17
C LEU A 154 11.22 19.26 6.03
N ASP A 155 11.34 17.93 5.99
CA ASP A 155 12.39 17.20 6.71
C ASP A 155 13.79 17.65 6.25
N ILE A 156 14.02 17.69 4.93
CA ILE A 156 15.26 18.21 4.35
C ILE A 156 15.51 19.66 4.78
N TRP A 157 14.50 20.51 4.70
CA TRP A 157 14.60 21.91 5.08
C TRP A 157 15.00 22.06 6.55
N THR A 158 14.37 21.31 7.45
CA THR A 158 14.67 21.35 8.88
C THR A 158 16.10 20.88 9.18
N ILE A 159 16.57 19.81 8.52
CA ILE A 159 17.97 19.36 8.62
C ILE A 159 18.93 20.47 8.18
N MET A 160 18.66 21.13 7.06
CA MET A 160 19.54 22.19 6.54
C MET A 160 19.58 23.41 7.44
N VAL A 161 18.43 23.84 7.99
CA VAL A 161 18.37 24.93 8.97
C VAL A 161 19.17 24.57 10.22
N ASP A 162 19.04 23.35 10.72
CA ASP A 162 19.79 22.85 11.87
C ASP A 162 21.31 22.90 11.63
N VAL A 163 21.75 22.49 10.44
CA VAL A 163 23.15 22.50 10.05
C VAL A 163 23.72 23.92 10.02
N ILE A 164 22.96 24.86 9.46
CA ILE A 164 23.36 26.27 9.38
C ILE A 164 23.43 26.90 10.77
N ARG A 165 22.41 26.66 11.62
CA ARG A 165 22.32 27.29 12.96
C ARG A 165 23.34 26.75 13.95
N TYR A 166 23.62 25.45 13.92
CA TYR A 166 24.47 24.80 14.92
C TYR A 166 25.89 24.48 14.39
N GLY A 167 26.24 24.97 13.19
CA GLY A 167 27.56 24.74 12.59
C GLY A 167 27.88 23.26 12.36
N ARG A 168 26.87 22.45 12.03
CA ARG A 168 27.07 21.01 11.77
C ARG A 168 27.69 20.78 10.40
N ASP A 169 28.13 19.56 10.16
CA ASP A 169 28.72 19.18 8.89
C ASP A 169 27.67 19.18 7.76
N ARG A 170 27.82 20.12 6.82
CA ARG A 170 26.96 20.25 5.63
C ARG A 170 27.09 19.07 4.70
N PHE A 171 28.26 18.46 4.63
CA PHE A 171 28.50 17.33 3.75
C PHE A 171 27.69 16.11 4.21
N ILE A 172 27.71 15.79 5.51
CA ILE A 172 26.91 14.71 6.10
C ILE A 172 25.41 14.95 5.86
N ALA A 173 24.95 16.19 6.03
CA ALA A 173 23.56 16.56 5.76
C ALA A 173 23.14 16.35 4.28
N CYS A 174 24.01 16.71 3.33
CA CYS A 174 23.77 16.46 1.91
C CYS A 174 23.69 14.97 1.59
N LEU A 175 24.53 14.13 2.21
CA LEU A 175 24.47 12.67 2.02
C LEU A 175 23.15 12.09 2.51
N TYR A 176 22.55 12.65 3.56
CA TYR A 176 21.22 12.25 4.05
C TYR A 176 20.06 12.51 3.08
N MET A 177 20.25 13.32 2.02
CA MET A 177 19.25 13.47 0.96
C MET A 177 18.96 12.13 0.26
N SER A 178 19.96 11.26 0.15
CA SER A 178 19.82 9.90 -0.40
C SER A 178 18.84 9.04 0.41
N PHE A 179 18.79 9.25 1.72
CA PHE A 179 17.83 8.57 2.60
C PHE A 179 16.40 9.06 2.33
N GLY A 180 16.22 10.37 2.17
CA GLY A 180 14.93 10.94 1.76
C GLY A 180 14.43 10.35 0.44
N TYR A 181 15.32 10.18 -0.54
CA TYR A 181 14.99 9.51 -1.80
C TYR A 181 14.59 8.04 -1.61
N SER A 182 15.36 7.29 -0.81
CA SER A 182 15.06 5.88 -0.50
C SER A 182 13.70 5.72 0.19
N TYR A 183 13.33 6.70 1.03
CA TYR A 183 12.02 6.74 1.67
C TYR A 183 10.89 6.97 0.64
N MET A 184 11.08 7.87 -0.33
CA MET A 184 10.12 8.08 -1.42
C MET A 184 9.94 6.81 -2.26
N ALA A 185 11.03 6.11 -2.57
CA ALA A 185 11.00 4.82 -3.25
C ALA A 185 10.14 3.79 -2.49
N MET A 186 10.33 3.69 -1.18
CA MET A 186 9.52 2.84 -0.31
C MET A 186 8.03 3.22 -0.32
N ILE A 187 7.70 4.51 -0.30
CA ILE A 187 6.31 4.97 -0.40
C ILE A 187 5.67 4.54 -1.73
N PHE A 188 6.39 4.64 -2.84
CA PHE A 188 5.87 4.18 -4.13
C PHE A 188 5.67 2.66 -4.19
N LEU A 189 6.57 1.86 -3.59
CA LEU A 189 6.38 0.42 -3.44
C LEU A 189 5.12 0.09 -2.64
N LYS A 190 4.90 0.81 -1.52
CA LYS A 190 3.67 0.71 -0.72
C LYS A 190 2.44 1.06 -1.56
N SER A 191 2.48 2.14 -2.33
CA SER A 191 1.37 2.55 -3.19
C SER A 191 1.05 1.52 -4.29
N GLN A 192 2.06 0.90 -4.89
CA GLN A 192 1.86 -0.19 -5.87
C GLN A 192 1.07 -1.35 -5.28
N PHE A 193 1.47 -1.80 -4.08
CA PHE A 193 0.77 -2.87 -3.36
C PHE A 193 -0.67 -2.47 -3.01
N VAL A 194 -0.86 -1.28 -2.43
CA VAL A 194 -2.20 -0.80 -2.02
C VAL A 194 -3.14 -0.71 -3.21
N VAL A 195 -2.68 -0.17 -4.35
CA VAL A 195 -3.51 -0.10 -5.56
C VAL A 195 -3.84 -1.49 -6.11
N GLY A 196 -2.87 -2.41 -6.13
CA GLY A 196 -3.12 -3.79 -6.53
C GLY A 196 -4.17 -4.48 -5.64
N ALA A 197 -4.01 -4.35 -4.31
CA ALA A 197 -4.94 -4.91 -3.34
C ALA A 197 -6.36 -4.30 -3.46
N LEU A 198 -6.45 -2.98 -3.64
CA LEU A 198 -7.73 -2.29 -3.85
C LEU A 198 -8.41 -2.73 -5.16
N ALA A 199 -7.63 -2.97 -6.22
CA ALA A 199 -8.17 -3.48 -7.48
C ALA A 199 -8.79 -4.88 -7.30
N VAL A 200 -8.06 -5.79 -6.64
CA VAL A 200 -8.57 -7.14 -6.31
C VAL A 200 -9.80 -7.07 -5.43
N HIS A 201 -9.76 -6.27 -4.35
CA HIS A 201 -10.89 -6.10 -3.44
C HIS A 201 -12.12 -5.55 -4.16
N SER A 202 -11.94 -4.58 -5.06
CA SER A 202 -13.02 -4.02 -5.86
C SER A 202 -13.65 -5.06 -6.77
N THR A 203 -12.85 -5.87 -7.45
CA THR A 203 -13.36 -6.95 -8.32
C THR A 203 -14.07 -8.04 -7.51
N LEU A 204 -13.53 -8.43 -6.35
CA LEU A 204 -14.17 -9.42 -5.48
C LEU A 204 -15.50 -8.92 -4.93
N LYS A 205 -15.57 -7.66 -4.48
CA LYS A 205 -16.81 -7.04 -4.02
C LYS A 205 -17.87 -7.06 -5.10
N ASN A 206 -17.52 -6.62 -6.30
CA ASN A 206 -18.46 -6.59 -7.42
C ASN A 206 -18.92 -8.00 -7.83
N LEU A 207 -18.04 -9.01 -7.78
CA LEU A 207 -18.44 -10.40 -7.99
C LEU A 207 -19.46 -10.86 -6.93
N ASN A 208 -19.24 -10.49 -5.67
CA ASN A 208 -20.15 -10.82 -4.58
C ASN A 208 -21.52 -10.14 -4.75
N ASP A 209 -21.56 -8.88 -5.19
CA ASP A 209 -22.80 -8.15 -5.44
C ASP A 209 -23.62 -8.78 -6.59
N VAL A 210 -22.94 -9.27 -7.64
CA VAL A 210 -23.58 -10.02 -8.73
C VAL A 210 -24.10 -11.38 -8.25
N LEU A 211 -23.33 -12.09 -7.42
CA LEU A 211 -23.76 -13.35 -6.81
C LEU A 211 -25.01 -13.17 -5.94
N GLU A 212 -25.05 -12.12 -5.12
CA GLU A 212 -26.21 -11.79 -4.29
C GLU A 212 -27.46 -11.47 -5.13
N THR A 213 -27.27 -10.76 -6.25
CA THR A 213 -28.38 -10.45 -7.16
C THR A 213 -28.94 -11.73 -7.82
N GLU A 214 -28.08 -12.63 -8.28
CA GLU A 214 -28.49 -13.90 -8.90
C GLU A 214 -29.17 -14.84 -7.90
N THR A 215 -28.71 -14.91 -6.64
CA THR A 215 -29.36 -15.76 -5.62
C THR A 215 -30.73 -15.25 -5.24
N ILE A 216 -30.94 -13.92 -5.15
CA ILE A 216 -32.25 -13.32 -4.91
C ILE A 216 -33.20 -13.63 -6.07
N ILE A 217 -32.75 -13.46 -7.32
CA ILE A 217 -33.59 -13.75 -8.51
C ILE A 217 -34.00 -15.22 -8.54
N GLN A 218 -33.07 -16.14 -8.26
CA GLN A 218 -33.40 -17.56 -8.21
C GLN A 218 -34.36 -17.89 -7.06
N GLY A 219 -34.13 -17.37 -5.85
CA GLY A 219 -35.03 -17.55 -4.71
C GLY A 219 -36.46 -17.07 -4.99
N ALA A 220 -36.60 -15.92 -5.66
CA ALA A 220 -37.89 -15.39 -6.11
C ALA A 220 -38.52 -16.27 -7.21
N ALA A 221 -37.73 -16.76 -8.17
CA ALA A 221 -38.22 -17.62 -9.25
C ALA A 221 -38.68 -19.01 -8.77
N PHE A 222 -38.15 -19.51 -7.66
CA PHE A 222 -38.56 -20.79 -7.06
C PHE A 222 -39.80 -20.67 -6.16
N GLY A 223 -40.44 -19.51 -6.07
CA GLY A 223 -41.69 -19.35 -5.33
C GLY A 223 -41.56 -19.69 -3.85
N ILE A 224 -40.37 -19.48 -3.26
CA ILE A 224 -40.23 -19.50 -1.81
C ILE A 224 -40.99 -18.27 -1.30
N ASN A 225 -42.27 -18.49 -0.97
CA ASN A 225 -43.18 -17.48 -0.44
C ASN A 225 -42.47 -16.55 0.55
N ASP A 226 -42.70 -15.24 0.38
CA ASP A 226 -42.12 -14.06 1.03
C ASP A 226 -42.21 -13.99 2.57
N ASN A 227 -42.46 -15.08 3.28
CA ASN A 227 -42.46 -15.11 4.74
C ASN A 227 -41.04 -15.00 5.35
N PHE A 228 -39.98 -15.01 4.53
CA PHE A 228 -38.60 -14.80 5.01
C PHE A 228 -38.09 -13.35 4.85
N ALA A 229 -38.84 -12.49 4.14
CA ALA A 229 -38.39 -11.13 3.81
C ALA A 229 -38.67 -10.07 4.90
N MET A 230 -39.38 -10.40 5.99
CA MET A 230 -39.65 -9.47 7.08
C MET A 230 -39.18 -10.00 8.45
N ASN A 231 -37.87 -10.16 8.66
CA ASN A 231 -37.32 -9.93 10.01
C ASN A 231 -35.80 -9.65 10.06
N LYS A 232 -35.27 -8.77 9.20
CA LYS A 232 -33.86 -8.36 9.30
C LYS A 232 -33.59 -7.35 10.45
N LYS A 233 -34.62 -6.98 11.24
CA LYS A 233 -34.50 -5.93 12.27
C LYS A 233 -34.65 -6.35 13.73
N ASN A 234 -35.10 -7.58 14.05
CA ASN A 234 -35.13 -8.08 15.44
C ASN A 234 -34.26 -9.33 15.60
N ARG A 235 -32.96 -9.14 15.85
CA ARG A 235 -32.13 -10.18 16.49
C ARG A 235 -32.45 -10.22 17.99
N ILE A 236 -33.55 -10.89 18.33
CA ILE A 236 -33.71 -11.48 19.66
C ILE A 236 -33.35 -12.95 19.47
N TYR A 237 -32.24 -13.39 20.06
CA TYR A 237 -31.84 -14.79 20.08
C TYR A 237 -32.85 -15.58 20.92
N PRO A 238 -33.61 -16.53 20.36
CA PRO A 238 -34.32 -17.50 21.16
C PRO A 238 -33.34 -18.63 21.49
N SER A 239 -32.89 -18.66 22.75
CA SER A 239 -32.33 -19.86 23.36
C SER A 239 -33.42 -20.93 23.44
N ASN A 240 -33.33 -21.95 22.58
CA ASN A 240 -33.81 -23.33 22.74
C ASN A 240 -34.25 -23.87 21.38
N ILE A 241 -33.30 -24.48 20.66
CA ILE A 241 -33.61 -25.32 19.50
C ILE A 241 -33.43 -26.77 19.95
N SER A 242 -34.57 -27.45 20.07
CA SER A 242 -34.66 -28.89 20.09
C SER A 242 -34.18 -29.45 18.73
N THR A 243 -33.28 -30.42 18.81
CA THR A 243 -32.77 -31.21 17.71
C THR A 243 -33.90 -32.07 17.12
N ASN A 244 -34.53 -31.60 16.06
CA ASN A 244 -35.17 -32.47 15.07
C ASN A 244 -35.03 -31.81 13.70
N VAL A 245 -33.84 -31.96 13.13
CA VAL A 245 -33.58 -31.69 11.72
C VAL A 245 -34.24 -32.81 10.94
N ASN A 246 -35.52 -32.64 10.60
CA ASN A 246 -36.10 -33.42 9.51
C ASN A 246 -35.35 -33.02 8.25
N CYS A 247 -34.55 -33.96 7.74
CA CYS A 247 -33.96 -33.91 6.41
C CYS A 247 -35.10 -33.77 5.40
N ILE A 248 -35.43 -32.53 5.04
CA ILE A 248 -36.32 -32.22 3.93
C ILE A 248 -35.75 -32.92 2.71
N SER A 249 -36.52 -33.89 2.21
CA SER A 249 -36.18 -34.73 1.08
C SER A 249 -35.76 -33.88 -0.12
N TYR A 250 -34.47 -33.94 -0.45
CA TYR A 250 -33.87 -33.27 -1.60
C TYR A 250 -34.40 -33.83 -2.95
N SER A 251 -35.18 -34.91 -2.91
CA SER A 251 -35.66 -35.60 -4.12
C SER A 251 -36.84 -34.92 -4.82
N ASP A 252 -37.65 -34.11 -4.11
CA ASP A 252 -38.83 -33.48 -4.72
C ASP A 252 -38.54 -32.13 -5.37
N TYR A 253 -37.39 -31.51 -5.09
CA TYR A 253 -36.96 -30.24 -5.71
C TYR A 253 -36.32 -30.42 -7.10
N LEU A 254 -35.92 -31.63 -7.48
CA LEU A 254 -35.26 -31.94 -8.77
C LEU A 254 -36.22 -32.09 -9.96
N LYS A 255 -37.54 -32.03 -9.74
CA LYS A 255 -38.54 -32.14 -10.83
C LYS A 255 -38.88 -30.81 -11.51
N SER A 256 -38.51 -29.67 -10.94
CA SER A 256 -38.52 -28.41 -11.68
C SER A 256 -37.31 -28.39 -12.61
N HIS A 257 -37.53 -28.35 -13.92
CA HIS A 257 -36.44 -28.34 -14.90
C HIS A 257 -35.50 -27.17 -14.60
N PRO A 258 -34.25 -27.40 -14.15
CA PRO A 258 -33.34 -26.31 -13.96
C PRO A 258 -33.08 -25.72 -15.34
N ASN A 259 -33.52 -24.48 -15.52
CA ASN A 259 -33.33 -23.75 -16.76
C ASN A 259 -31.82 -23.78 -17.09
N LYS A 260 -31.42 -24.38 -18.22
CA LYS A 260 -30.00 -24.61 -18.60
C LYS A 260 -29.12 -23.37 -18.41
N LYS A 261 -29.72 -22.18 -18.50
CA LYS A 261 -29.10 -20.87 -18.24
C LYS A 261 -28.57 -20.70 -16.80
N SER A 262 -29.27 -21.20 -15.77
CA SER A 262 -28.86 -21.06 -14.36
C SER A 262 -27.58 -21.86 -14.05
N HIS A 263 -27.49 -23.11 -14.53
CA HIS A 263 -26.29 -23.94 -14.35
C HIS A 263 -25.05 -23.32 -15.03
N GLU A 264 -25.21 -22.75 -16.22
CA GLU A 264 -24.11 -22.09 -16.93
C GLU A 264 -23.66 -20.82 -16.20
N THR A 265 -24.58 -20.03 -15.66
CA THR A 265 -24.27 -18.85 -14.85
C THR A 265 -23.52 -19.23 -13.57
N VAL A 266 -23.98 -20.23 -12.83
CA VAL A 266 -23.31 -20.71 -11.60
C VAL A 266 -21.92 -21.24 -11.91
N ARG A 267 -21.76 -22.02 -12.99
CA ARG A 267 -20.45 -22.50 -13.44
C ARG A 267 -19.50 -21.35 -13.79
N ARG A 268 -19.97 -20.36 -14.53
CA ARG A 268 -19.19 -19.17 -14.92
C ARG A 268 -18.76 -18.35 -13.70
N LEU A 269 -19.63 -18.23 -12.70
CA LEU A 269 -19.34 -17.56 -11.44
C LEU A 269 -18.29 -18.32 -10.61
N ALA A 270 -18.43 -19.65 -10.49
CA ALA A 270 -17.46 -20.50 -9.80
C ALA A 270 -16.07 -20.42 -10.45
N LEU A 271 -16.00 -20.44 -11.79
CA LEU A 271 -14.76 -20.24 -12.53
C LEU A 271 -14.16 -18.84 -12.30
N SER A 272 -15.01 -17.81 -12.26
CA SER A 272 -14.57 -16.43 -11.97
C SER A 272 -14.00 -16.31 -10.55
N PHE A 273 -14.64 -16.94 -9.56
CA PHE A 273 -14.15 -16.98 -8.18
C PHE A 273 -12.80 -17.70 -8.09
N SER A 274 -12.65 -18.86 -8.72
CA SER A 274 -11.38 -19.59 -8.80
C SER A 274 -10.25 -18.73 -9.40
N ASN A 275 -10.56 -18.00 -10.48
CA ASN A 275 -9.61 -17.07 -11.10
C ASN A 275 -9.24 -15.90 -10.18
N ILE A 276 -10.18 -15.39 -9.38
CA ILE A 276 -9.87 -14.36 -8.36
C ILE A 276 -8.95 -14.94 -7.28
N CYS A 277 -9.19 -16.16 -6.80
CA CYS A 277 -8.29 -16.81 -5.84
C CYS A 277 -6.87 -16.92 -6.41
N TYR A 278 -6.72 -17.32 -7.68
CA TYR A 278 -5.44 -17.32 -8.37
C TYR A 278 -4.80 -15.92 -8.44
N VAL A 279 -5.59 -14.88 -8.72
CA VAL A 279 -5.13 -13.49 -8.72
C VAL A 279 -4.68 -13.05 -7.33
N VAL A 280 -5.43 -13.36 -6.27
CA VAL A 280 -5.05 -13.04 -4.88
C VAL A 280 -3.70 -13.69 -4.55
N THR A 281 -3.54 -14.98 -4.84
CA THR A 281 -2.27 -15.68 -4.65
C THR A 281 -1.15 -15.04 -5.48
N SER A 282 -1.45 -14.59 -6.70
CA SER A 282 -0.48 -13.92 -7.57
C SER A 282 -0.07 -12.55 -7.04
N VAL A 283 -0.99 -11.78 -6.46
CA VAL A 283 -0.67 -10.50 -5.78
C VAL A 283 0.23 -10.75 -4.58
N THR A 284 -0.08 -11.74 -3.75
CA THR A 284 0.76 -12.08 -2.59
C THR A 284 2.15 -12.52 -3.02
N LYS A 285 2.27 -13.43 -4.00
CA LYS A 285 3.58 -13.88 -4.54
C LYS A 285 4.36 -12.75 -5.22
N CYS A 286 3.68 -11.82 -5.88
CA CYS A 286 4.29 -10.67 -6.53
C CYS A 286 4.96 -9.72 -5.54
N HIS A 287 4.42 -9.63 -4.32
CA HIS A 287 4.87 -8.70 -3.30
C HIS A 287 5.46 -9.37 -2.07
N GLU A 288 5.68 -10.69 -2.05
CA GLU A 288 6.02 -11.43 -0.83
C GLU A 288 7.20 -10.82 -0.05
N ASN A 289 8.35 -10.65 -0.72
CA ASN A 289 9.54 -10.07 -0.10
C ASN A 289 9.35 -8.59 0.25
N SER A 290 8.75 -7.82 -0.67
CA SER A 290 8.44 -6.41 -0.44
C SER A 290 7.45 -6.22 0.72
N LEU A 291 6.49 -7.11 0.89
CA LEU A 291 5.44 -7.09 1.91
C LEU A 291 6.03 -7.45 3.26
N LEU A 292 6.91 -8.45 3.33
CA LEU A 292 7.62 -8.80 4.56
C LEU A 292 8.44 -7.61 5.07
N LEU A 293 9.20 -6.95 4.18
CA LEU A 293 9.98 -5.76 4.53
C LEU A 293 9.10 -4.56 4.89
N LEU A 294 7.94 -4.43 4.25
CA LEU A 294 6.97 -3.38 4.53
C LEU A 294 6.28 -3.60 5.89
N ILE A 295 5.99 -4.85 6.26
CA ILE A 295 5.53 -5.22 7.61
C ILE A 295 6.62 -4.94 8.65
N ALA A 296 7.86 -5.32 8.37
CA ALA A 296 9.00 -5.01 9.25
C ALA A 296 9.16 -3.48 9.43
N THR A 297 9.02 -2.72 8.34
CA THR A 297 9.01 -1.26 8.36
C THR A 297 7.90 -0.74 9.27
N PHE A 298 6.67 -1.23 9.13
CA PHE A 298 5.57 -0.80 9.99
C PHE A 298 5.79 -1.16 11.46
N ALA A 299 6.31 -2.35 11.75
CA ALA A 299 6.65 -2.76 13.12
C ALA A 299 7.70 -1.82 13.74
N ILE A 300 8.75 -1.47 12.98
CA ILE A 300 9.78 -0.52 13.41
C ILE A 300 9.16 0.88 13.61
N HIS A 301 8.36 1.38 12.67
CA HIS A 301 7.73 2.69 12.77
C HIS A 301 6.73 2.76 13.95
N LEU A 302 6.05 1.67 14.26
CA LEU A 302 5.14 1.57 15.40
C LEU A 302 5.86 1.76 16.74
N VAL A 303 7.14 1.40 16.82
CA VAL A 303 7.98 1.62 18.01
C VAL A 303 8.63 3.02 17.97
N ILE A 304 9.13 3.42 16.81
CA ILE A 304 9.89 4.66 16.64
C ILE A 304 9.03 5.92 16.82
N ILE A 305 7.83 5.95 16.22
CA ILE A 305 6.93 7.11 16.28
C ILE A 305 6.56 7.47 17.73
N PRO A 306 6.01 6.56 18.56
CA PRO A 306 5.67 6.90 19.94
C PRO A 306 6.90 7.26 20.77
N TYR A 307 8.06 6.65 20.49
CA TYR A 307 9.32 7.05 21.13
C TYR A 307 9.65 8.51 20.83
N TYR A 308 9.62 8.94 19.56
CA TYR A 308 9.89 10.33 19.21
C TYR A 308 8.84 11.30 19.74
N ILE A 309 7.55 10.92 19.74
CA ILE A 309 6.48 11.73 20.35
C ILE A 309 6.74 11.90 21.85
N SER A 310 7.05 10.81 22.56
CA SER A 310 7.33 10.87 24.01
C SER A 310 8.51 11.78 24.34
N LEU A 311 9.55 11.77 23.49
CA LEU A 311 10.71 12.62 23.65
C LEU A 311 10.39 14.09 23.34
N ALA A 312 9.61 14.35 22.29
CA ALA A 312 9.14 15.70 21.95
C ALA A 312 8.29 16.29 23.08
N LEU A 313 7.38 15.49 23.64
CA LEU A 313 6.56 15.88 24.80
C LEU A 313 7.43 16.19 26.02
N ARG A 314 8.41 15.33 26.35
CA ARG A 314 9.34 15.60 27.46
C ARG A 314 10.09 16.92 27.25
N MET A 315 10.65 17.16 26.06
CA MET A 315 11.34 18.42 25.77
C MET A 315 10.43 19.63 25.91
N TYR A 316 9.17 19.52 25.46
CA TYR A 316 8.18 20.59 25.61
C TYR A 316 7.87 20.88 27.10
N PHE A 317 7.62 19.85 27.91
CA PHE A 317 7.39 20.01 29.34
C PHE A 317 8.59 20.61 30.07
N TYR A 318 9.81 20.15 29.76
CA TYR A 318 11.03 20.72 30.36
C TYR A 318 11.21 22.20 30.01
N SER A 319 10.96 22.59 28.77
CA SER A 319 11.03 24.00 28.35
C SER A 319 10.04 24.88 29.12
N GLN A 320 8.82 24.39 29.34
CA GLN A 320 7.80 25.11 30.12
C GLN A 320 8.19 25.25 31.60
N ILE A 321 8.77 24.21 32.20
CA ILE A 321 9.23 24.25 33.60
C ILE A 321 10.39 25.23 33.78
N ILE A 322 11.33 25.30 32.82
CA ILE A 322 12.44 26.26 32.87
C ILE A 322 11.91 27.69 32.77
N LEU A 323 11.00 27.96 31.82
CA LEU A 323 10.38 29.27 31.66
C LEU A 323 9.64 29.68 32.94
N PHE A 324 8.91 28.75 33.56
CA PHE A 324 8.21 28.99 34.82
C PHE A 324 9.18 29.29 35.97
N LYS A 325 10.32 28.59 36.06
CA LYS A 325 11.36 28.88 37.06
C LYS A 325 11.99 30.26 36.85
N GLU A 326 12.29 30.66 35.61
CA GLU A 326 12.83 32.00 35.31
C GLU A 326 11.83 33.11 35.66
N ILE A 327 10.54 32.89 35.39
CA ILE A 327 9.48 33.84 35.78
C ILE A 327 9.36 33.94 37.31
N CYS A 328 9.38 32.81 38.03
CA CYS A 328 9.23 32.81 39.50
C CYS A 328 10.48 33.30 40.26
N TYR A 329 11.67 33.20 39.68
CA TYR A 329 12.93 33.62 40.31
C TYR A 329 13.47 34.96 39.78
N SER A 330 12.74 35.65 38.92
CA SER A 330 13.16 36.97 38.45
C SER A 330 13.19 37.98 39.61
N PRO A 331 14.34 38.58 39.92
CA PRO A 331 14.52 39.49 41.06
C PRO A 331 13.79 40.84 40.90
N VAL A 332 13.09 41.05 39.77
CA VAL A 332 12.34 42.28 39.48
C VAL A 332 11.02 42.38 40.29
N CYS A 333 10.63 41.32 40.99
CA CYS A 333 9.46 41.30 41.89
C CYS A 333 9.81 41.09 43.37
N ARG A 334 11.03 41.43 43.82
CA ARG A 334 11.36 41.53 45.25
C ARG A 334 11.58 42.95 45.70
#